data_AF-A0A2H0JW94-F1
#
_entry.id   AF-A0A2H0JW94-F1
#
_cell.length_a   1.000
_cell.length_b   1.000
_cell.length_c   1.000
_cell.angle_alpha   90.00
_cell.angle_beta   90.00
_cell.angle_gamma   90.00
#
_symmetry.space_group_name_H-M   'P 1'
#
loop_
_entity.id
_entity.type
_entity.pdbx_description
1 polymer ?
#
loop_
_entity_poly.entity_id
_entity_poly.type
_entity_poly.pdbx_seq_one_letter_code
_entity_poly.pdbx_strand_id
1 'polypeptide(L)' 'MCHEQAIVHSDPKGLGGTPVFTGTRVPVGSLVAHLRDGISLTEFLEATDPEKRTSWL' A
#
# COMPACT_ATOMS: atom_id res chain seq x y z
N MET A 1 3.83 -16.04 21.99
CA MET A 1 2.61 -15.31 21.61
C MET A 1 2.80 -14.85 20.17
N CYS A 2 2.28 -15.59 19.19
CA CYS A 2 2.36 -15.17 17.80
C CYS A 2 1.49 -13.92 17.64
N HIS A 3 2.10 -12.79 17.34
CA HIS A 3 1.38 -11.54 17.13
C HIS A 3 0.69 -11.65 15.76
N GLU A 4 -0.63 -11.77 15.74
CA GLU A 4 -1.40 -11.64 14.51
C GLU A 4 -1.35 -10.17 14.10
N GLN A 5 -0.35 -9.81 13.29
CA GLN A 5 -0.23 -8.44 12.78
C GLN A 5 -1.38 -8.20 11.81
N ALA A 6 -2.19 -7.18 12.09
CA ALA A 6 -3.24 -6.75 11.20
C ALA A 6 -2.64 -6.39 9.83
N ILE A 7 -3.22 -6.91 8.75
CA ILE A 7 -2.77 -6.66 7.37
C ILE A 7 -2.97 -5.19 6.98
N VAL A 8 -4.00 -4.56 7.54
CA VAL A 8 -4.32 -3.14 7.37
C VAL A 8 -4.30 -2.48 8.73
N HIS A 9 -3.66 -1.31 8.82
CA HIS A 9 -3.68 -0.47 10.01
C HIS A 9 -4.06 0.96 9.65
N SER A 10 -4.77 1.62 10.55
CA SER A 10 -5.14 3.03 10.50
C SER A 10 -4.75 3.65 11.83
N ASP A 11 -3.84 4.62 11.79
CA ASP A 11 -3.43 5.39 12.96
C ASP A 11 -3.75 6.86 12.71
N PRO A 12 -4.46 7.56 13.61
CA PRO A 12 -4.85 8.96 13.40
C PRO A 12 -3.66 9.93 13.27
N LYS A 13 -2.45 9.55 13.73
CA LYS A 13 -1.21 10.32 13.53
C LYS A 13 -0.53 9.97 12.20
N GLY A 14 -0.84 8.83 11.58
CA GLY A 14 -0.32 8.39 10.29
C GLY A 14 -1.26 8.76 9.13
N LEU A 15 -0.78 9.54 8.15
CA LEU A 15 -1.55 9.95 6.95
C LEU A 15 -2.99 10.43 7.27
N GLY A 16 -3.17 11.10 8.42
CA GLY A 16 -4.48 11.60 8.88
C GLY A 16 -5.51 10.52 9.18
N GLY A 17 -5.10 9.30 9.58
CA GLY A 17 -6.01 8.17 9.82
C GLY A 17 -6.34 7.37 8.58
N THR A 18 -5.69 7.65 7.44
CA THR A 18 -5.92 6.87 6.22
C THR A 18 -5.46 5.42 6.43
N PRO A 19 -6.30 4.41 6.13
CA PRO A 19 -5.91 3.01 6.23
C PRO A 19 -4.83 2.64 5.21
N VAL A 20 -3.76 2.01 5.69
CA VAL A 20 -2.60 1.57 4.89
C VAL A 20 -2.31 0.08 5.13
N PHE A 21 -1.66 -0.57 4.17
CA PHE A 21 -1.17 -1.95 4.37
C PHE A 21 0.07 -1.96 5.27
N THR A 22 0.06 -2.85 6.27
CA THR A 22 1.18 -3.01 7.22
C THR A 22 2.48 -3.33 6.49
N GLY A 23 3.57 -2.67 6.89
CA GLY A 23 4.87 -2.77 6.21
C GLY A 23 4.99 -1.89 4.95
N THR A 24 3.93 -1.15 4.58
CA THR A 24 3.93 -0.23 3.45
C THR A 24 3.39 1.15 3.87
N ARG A 25 3.54 2.14 2.99
CA ARG A 25 2.79 3.41 3.06
C ARG A 25 1.69 3.48 2.02
N VAL A 26 1.30 2.35 1.45
CA VAL A 26 0.30 2.28 0.37
C VAL A 26 -1.10 2.39 0.99
N PRO A 27 -1.88 3.44 0.66
CA PRO A 27 -3.25 3.56 1.12
C PRO A 27 -4.13 2.49 0.48
N VAL A 28 -5.01 1.87 1.28
CA VAL A 28 -5.99 0.89 0.77
C VAL A 28 -6.87 1.51 -0.32
N GLY A 29 -7.27 2.76 -0.12
CA GLY A 29 -8.08 3.51 -1.09
C GLY A 29 -7.38 3.68 -2.44
N SER A 30 -6.05 3.77 -2.46
CA SER A 30 -5.28 3.89 -3.71
C SER A 30 -5.39 2.61 -4.53
N LEU A 31 -5.18 1.43 -3.91
CA LEU A 31 -5.35 0.15 -4.59
C LEU A 31 -6.77 0.01 -5.15
N VAL A 32 -7.79 0.32 -4.34
CA VAL A 32 -9.19 0.21 -4.76
C VAL A 32 -9.51 1.13 -5.94
N ALA A 33 -8.97 2.34 -5.97
CA ALA A 33 -9.16 3.27 -7.09
C ALA A 33 -8.56 2.72 -8.39
N HIS A 34 -7.32 2.20 -8.35
CA HIS A 34 -6.67 1.64 -9.52
C HIS A 34 -7.43 0.43 -10.06
N LEU A 35 -7.87 -0.48 -9.18
CA LEU A 35 -8.69 -1.62 -9.58
C LEU A 35 -10.02 -1.20 -10.23
N ARG A 36 -10.64 -0.10 -9.76
CA ARG A 36 -11.86 0.45 -10.36
C ARG A 36 -11.63 1.03 -11.74
N ASP A 37 -10.44 1.59 -11.98
CA ASP A 37 -10.03 2.14 -13.27
C ASP A 37 -9.56 1.05 -14.26
N GLY A 38 -9.64 -0.22 -13.86
CA GLY A 38 -9.27 -1.37 -14.70
C GLY A 38 -7.77 -1.69 -14.69
N ILE A 39 -6.99 -1.05 -13.82
CA ILE A 39 -5.58 -1.33 -13.63
C ILE A 39 -5.45 -2.69 -12.93
N SER A 40 -4.62 -3.57 -13.50
CA SER A 40 -4.39 -4.89 -12.91
C SER A 40 -3.61 -4.80 -11.60
N LEU A 41 -3.79 -5.79 -10.72
CA LEU A 41 -3.02 -5.87 -9.47
C LEU A 41 -1.51 -5.90 -9.75
N THR A 42 -1.08 -6.63 -10.78
CA THR A 42 0.33 -6.70 -11.17
C THR A 42 0.86 -5.32 -11.54
N GLU A 43 0.17 -4.59 -12.41
CA GLU A 43 0.58 -3.24 -12.84
C GLU A 43 0.69 -2.27 -11.64
N PHE A 44 -0.27 -2.33 -10.71
CA PHE A 44 -0.21 -1.54 -9.48
C PHE A 44 0.99 -1.91 -8.60
N LEU A 45 1.25 -3.20 -8.41
CA LEU A 45 2.39 -3.67 -7.60
C LEU A 45 3.72 -3.24 -8.23
N GLU A 46 3.85 -3.33 -9.54
CA GLU A 46 5.05 -2.87 -10.24
C GLU A 46 5.28 -1.36 -10.11
N ALA A 47 4.22 -0.57 -10.08
CA ALA A 47 4.32 0.89 -9.89
C ALA A 47 4.61 1.29 -8.43
N THR A 48 4.20 0.46 -7.46
CA THR A 48 4.37 0.74 -6.03
C THR A 48 5.62 0.10 -5.42
N ASP A 49 6.32 -0.75 -6.18
CA ASP A 49 7.54 -1.42 -5.78
C ASP A 49 8.69 -0.41 -5.51
N PRO A 50 9.21 -0.35 -4.27
CA PRO A 50 10.26 0.60 -3.92
C PRO A 50 11.62 0.25 -4.55
N GLU A 51 11.88 -1.02 -4.87
CA GLU A 51 13.16 -1.49 -5.44
C GLU A 51 13.32 -1.00 -6.88
N LYS A 52 12.24 -1.01 -7.67
CA LYS A 52 12.22 -0.43 -9.02
C LYS A 52 12.42 1.09 -9.02
N ARG A 53 12.08 1.80 -7.93
CA ARG A 53 12.29 3.25 -7.82
C ARG A 53 13.73 3.65 -7.53
N THR A 54 14.53 2.75 -6.98
CA THR A 54 15.95 2.98 -6.64
C THR A 54 16.93 2.58 -7.75
N SER A 55 16.47 1.96 -8.84
CA SER A 55 17.34 1.51 -9.94
C SER A 55 17.91 2.62 -10.85
N TRP A 56 17.67 3.90 -10.51
CA TRP A 56 18.26 5.06 -11.18
C TRP A 56 19.14 5.91 -10.23
N LEU A 57 19.74 5.27 -9.22
CA LEU A 57 20.75 5.85 -8.33
C LEU A 57 22.07 5.07 -8.41
#